data_AF-A0A4R2RBB2-F1
#
_entry.id   AF-A0A4R2RBB2-F1
#
_cell.length_a   1.000
_cell.length_b   1.000
_cell.length_c   1.000
_cell.angle_alpha   90.00
_cell.angle_beta   90.00
_cell.angle_gamma   90.00
#
_symmetry.space_group_name_H-M   'P 1'
#
loop_
_entity.id
_entity.type
_entity.pdbx_description
1 polymer ?
#
loop_
_entity_poly.entity_id
_entity_poly.type
_entity_poly.pdbx_seq_one_letter_code
_entity_poly.pdbx_strand_id
1 'polypeptide(L)'
;MNNNRNKSVIVLFFIMTTLCFSKAHGATSSAFMMPPIEIFDTTQEKVVAKLQNSPDIQLEVKDMLGRIVGRSPQANLEAKNQLMIRVPLEPSVYVQKGSTFTGYISEVIVIINKSSSHSSSNILLFNEENQPVLIECSFHAGSFLGKIGYQE
;
A
#
# COMPACT_ATOMS: atom_id res chain seq x y z
N MET A 1 -83.98 -37.97 -1.85
CA MET A 1 -83.33 -39.28 -1.67
C MET A 1 -82.73 -39.70 -3.01
N ASN A 2 -81.52 -40.25 -2.99
CA ASN A 2 -80.67 -40.72 -4.12
C ASN A 2 -79.86 -39.65 -4.88
N ASN A 3 -78.60 -39.34 -4.51
CA ASN A 3 -77.35 -40.14 -4.59
C ASN A 3 -76.79 -40.08 -6.04
N ASN A 4 -75.88 -39.16 -6.36
CA ASN A 4 -74.41 -39.25 -6.19
C ASN A 4 -73.72 -39.82 -7.45
N ARG A 5 -72.45 -39.44 -7.60
CA ARG A 5 -71.39 -40.17 -8.31
C ARG A 5 -71.41 -40.11 -9.84
N ASN A 6 -70.49 -39.33 -10.43
CA ASN A 6 -69.15 -39.83 -10.82
C ASN A 6 -68.50 -39.13 -12.02
N LYS A 7 -67.20 -38.86 -11.83
CA LYS A 7 -66.07 -39.10 -12.75
C LYS A 7 -65.84 -38.15 -13.94
N SER A 8 -64.59 -37.68 -13.96
CA SER A 8 -63.67 -37.71 -15.11
C SER A 8 -63.32 -36.38 -15.79
N VAL A 9 -62.05 -36.01 -15.54
CA VAL A 9 -61.03 -35.63 -16.53
C VAL A 9 -61.06 -34.18 -17.04
N ILE A 10 -59.84 -33.68 -17.28
CA ILE A 10 -59.45 -32.38 -17.87
C ILE A 10 -59.69 -31.24 -16.86
N VAL A 11 -58.73 -30.44 -16.40
CA VAL A 11 -57.64 -29.69 -17.02
C VAL A 11 -56.79 -29.27 -15.78
N LEU A 12 -55.47 -29.23 -15.75
CA LEU A 12 -54.71 -28.05 -16.16
C LEU A 12 -53.24 -28.33 -15.81
N PHE A 13 -52.46 -28.69 -16.83
CA PHE A 13 -51.00 -28.61 -16.81
C PHE A 13 -50.62 -27.12 -16.75
N PHE A 14 -50.20 -26.61 -15.59
CA PHE A 14 -49.60 -25.26 -15.49
C PHE A 14 -48.34 -25.31 -14.62
N ILE A 15 -47.21 -25.51 -15.31
CA ILE A 15 -45.93 -24.80 -15.14
C ILE A 15 -45.49 -24.64 -13.67
N MET A 16 -44.95 -25.71 -13.09
CA MET A 16 -44.14 -25.70 -11.87
C MET A 16 -42.65 -25.76 -12.23
N THR A 17 -42.21 -24.78 -12.99
CA THR A 17 -40.78 -24.52 -13.19
C THR A 17 -40.53 -23.04 -13.00
N THR A 18 -39.35 -22.74 -12.46
CA THR A 18 -38.80 -21.40 -12.20
C THR A 18 -39.21 -20.77 -10.88
N LEU A 19 -38.34 -20.91 -9.88
CA LEU A 19 -37.59 -19.78 -9.30
C LEU A 19 -36.76 -20.27 -8.10
N CYS A 20 -35.77 -21.13 -8.37
CA CYS A 20 -34.58 -21.16 -7.52
C CYS A 20 -33.77 -19.90 -7.85
N PHE A 21 -34.11 -18.79 -7.21
CA PHE A 21 -33.21 -17.64 -7.14
C PHE A 21 -31.99 -18.07 -6.32
N SER A 22 -31.03 -18.69 -6.98
CA SER A 22 -29.69 -18.86 -6.46
C SER A 22 -29.15 -17.45 -6.21
N LYS A 23 -29.19 -16.99 -4.96
CA LYS A 23 -28.38 -15.86 -4.51
C LYS A 23 -26.94 -16.30 -4.63
N ALA A 24 -26.35 -16.05 -5.80
CA ALA A 24 -24.92 -16.01 -5.97
C ALA A 24 -24.40 -14.94 -5.01
N HIS A 25 -24.01 -15.35 -3.80
CA HIS A 25 -23.13 -14.55 -2.97
C HIS A 25 -21.85 -14.44 -3.79
N GLY A 26 -21.66 -13.29 -4.45
CA GLY A 26 -20.36 -12.92 -4.99
C GLY A 26 -19.38 -13.00 -3.83
N ALA A 27 -18.49 -13.98 -3.88
CA ALA A 27 -17.33 -14.00 -3.01
C ALA A 27 -16.56 -12.71 -3.32
N THR A 28 -16.68 -11.71 -2.44
CA THR A 28 -15.73 -10.61 -2.40
C THR A 28 -14.37 -11.24 -2.14
N SER A 29 -13.61 -11.43 -3.21
CA SER A 29 -12.18 -11.68 -3.10
C SER A 29 -11.64 -10.54 -2.26
N SER A 30 -11.16 -10.85 -1.06
CA SER A 30 -10.40 -9.91 -0.24
C SER A 30 -9.17 -9.54 -1.05
N ALA A 31 -9.27 -8.48 -1.85
CA ALA A 31 -8.12 -7.92 -2.53
C ALA A 31 -7.08 -7.64 -1.44
N PHE A 32 -5.89 -8.22 -1.61
CA PHE A 32 -4.77 -7.98 -0.73
C PHE A 32 -4.44 -6.48 -0.78
N MET A 33 -4.95 -5.73 0.20
CA MET A 33 -4.83 -4.28 0.24
C MET A 33 -3.54 -3.95 0.96
N MET A 34 -2.55 -3.48 0.20
CA MET A 34 -1.28 -3.02 0.76
C MET A 34 -1.53 -1.87 1.76
N PRO A 35 -0.82 -1.84 2.89
CA PRO A 35 -0.93 -0.74 3.84
C PRO A 35 -0.66 0.61 3.15
N PRO A 36 -1.41 1.67 3.51
CA PRO A 36 -1.32 2.97 2.84
C PRO A 36 0.03 3.63 3.11
N ILE A 37 0.41 4.53 2.21
CA ILE A 37 1.53 5.46 2.39
C ILE A 37 1.06 6.59 3.28
N GLU A 38 1.87 6.99 4.25
CA GLU A 38 1.57 8.11 5.15
C GLU A 38 2.60 9.22 4.96
N ILE A 39 2.13 10.47 4.82
CA ILE A 39 2.99 11.64 4.72
C ILE A 39 2.87 12.44 6.01
N PHE A 40 3.95 12.49 6.77
CA PHE A 40 4.06 13.30 7.98
C PHE A 40 4.80 14.61 7.67
N ASP A 41 4.20 15.72 8.06
CA ASP A 41 4.78 17.05 7.91
C ASP A 41 5.36 17.50 9.26
N THR A 42 6.69 17.63 9.32
CA THR A 42 7.41 18.04 10.54
C THR A 42 7.14 19.48 10.96
N THR A 43 6.68 20.35 10.06
CA THR A 43 6.28 21.72 10.40
C THR A 43 4.91 21.74 11.09
N GLN A 44 4.00 20.87 10.65
CA GLN A 44 2.65 20.77 11.21
C GLN A 44 2.54 19.71 12.32
N GLU A 45 3.59 18.92 12.52
CA GLU A 45 3.71 17.84 13.51
C GLU A 45 2.55 16.83 13.41
N LYS A 46 2.10 16.52 12.18
CA LYS A 46 0.98 15.59 11.93
C LYS A 46 1.08 14.88 10.58
N VAL A 47 0.34 13.79 10.44
CA VAL A 47 0.07 13.16 9.14
C VAL A 47 -0.83 14.09 8.32
N VAL A 48 -0.34 14.54 7.17
CA VAL A 48 -1.05 15.46 6.25
C VAL A 48 -1.71 14.75 5.08
N ALA A 49 -1.28 13.53 4.76
CA ALA A 49 -1.91 12.72 3.73
C ALA A 49 -1.77 11.21 4.01
N LYS A 50 -2.76 10.44 3.53
CA LYS A 50 -2.68 9.00 3.36
C LYS A 50 -2.97 8.65 1.91
N LEU A 51 -2.05 7.96 1.26
CA LEU A 51 -2.13 7.67 -0.17
C LEU A 51 -2.21 6.16 -0.40
N GLN A 52 -2.88 5.77 -1.48
CA GLN A 52 -2.97 4.36 -1.86
C GLN A 52 -1.58 3.85 -2.26
N ASN A 53 -1.13 2.79 -1.60
CA ASN A 53 0.07 2.07 -2.00
C ASN A 53 -0.23 1.20 -3.23
N SER A 54 0.74 1.06 -4.13
CA SER A 54 0.56 0.41 -5.43
C SER A 54 1.83 -0.33 -5.86
N PRO A 55 1.72 -1.34 -6.75
CA PRO A 55 2.89 -2.07 -7.24
C PRO A 55 3.93 -1.16 -7.92
N ASP A 56 3.48 -0.09 -8.59
CA ASP A 56 4.37 0.87 -9.25
C ASP A 56 5.19 1.68 -8.24
N ILE A 57 4.60 1.99 -7.07
CA ILE A 57 5.31 2.68 -5.98
C ILE A 57 6.26 1.71 -5.28
N GLN A 58 5.85 0.46 -5.05
CA GLN A 58 6.72 -0.60 -4.52
C GLN A 58 7.97 -0.79 -5.40
N LEU A 59 7.79 -0.79 -6.72
CA LEU A 59 8.89 -0.91 -7.67
C LEU A 59 9.84 0.29 -7.60
N GLU A 60 9.30 1.51 -7.54
CA GLU A 60 10.12 2.73 -7.39
C GLU A 60 10.95 2.69 -6.10
N VAL A 61 10.34 2.29 -4.97
CA VAL A 61 11.07 2.19 -3.70
C VAL A 61 12.11 1.07 -3.74
N LYS A 62 11.81 -0.06 -4.38
CA LYS A 62 12.78 -1.13 -4.60
C LYS A 62 13.98 -0.65 -5.43
N ASP A 63 13.73 0.11 -6.49
CA ASP A 63 14.80 0.70 -7.31
C ASP A 63 15.63 1.70 -6.51
N MET A 64 15.00 2.48 -5.63
CA MET A 64 15.68 3.38 -4.69
C MET A 64 16.58 2.61 -3.71
N LEU A 65 16.12 1.48 -3.15
CA LEU A 65 16.96 0.58 -2.33
C LEU A 65 18.15 0.00 -3.14
N GLY A 66 17.98 -0.15 -4.45
CA GLY A 66 19.06 -0.48 -5.38
C GLY A 66 20.15 0.59 -5.48
N ARG A 67 19.85 1.86 -5.14
CA ARG A 67 20.76 3.02 -5.26
C ARG A 67 21.36 3.48 -3.93
N ILE A 68 21.25 2.65 -2.88
CA ILE A 68 21.90 2.90 -1.59
C ILE A 68 23.40 3.12 -1.79
N VAL A 69 23.89 4.26 -1.31
CA VAL A 69 25.29 4.68 -1.36
C VAL A 69 26.05 4.15 -0.15
N GLY A 70 25.46 4.28 1.05
CA GLY A 70 26.09 3.88 2.30
C GLY A 70 25.24 4.19 3.53
N ARG A 71 25.79 3.98 4.73
CA ARG A 71 25.18 4.52 5.96
C ARG A 71 25.33 6.03 5.97
N SER A 72 24.26 6.73 6.32
CA SER A 72 24.33 8.19 6.48
C SER A 72 24.85 8.52 7.89
N PRO A 73 25.91 9.34 8.02
CA PRO A 73 26.48 9.68 9.32
C PRO A 73 25.62 10.68 10.11
N GLN A 74 24.72 11.43 9.45
CA GLN A 74 23.92 12.48 10.08
C GLN A 74 22.69 12.84 9.23
N ALA A 75 21.50 12.45 9.67
CA ALA A 75 20.26 13.11 9.28
C ALA A 75 19.65 13.76 10.52
N ASN A 76 19.29 15.03 10.42
CA ASN A 76 18.48 15.67 11.45
C ASN A 76 17.02 15.29 11.21
N LEU A 77 16.55 14.23 11.88
CA LEU A 77 15.16 13.77 11.83
C LEU A 77 14.20 14.73 12.54
N GLU A 78 14.71 15.55 13.46
CA GLU A 78 13.93 16.54 14.22
C GLU A 78 13.90 17.90 13.51
N ALA A 79 14.46 18.00 12.30
CA ALA A 79 14.46 19.24 11.55
C ALA A 79 13.03 19.60 11.12
N LYS A 80 12.61 20.81 11.48
CA LYS A 80 11.39 21.41 10.93
C LYS A 80 11.56 21.63 9.44
N ASN A 81 10.44 21.67 8.71
CA ASN A 81 10.40 21.87 7.26
C ASN A 81 10.83 20.67 6.40
N GLN A 82 10.53 19.47 6.89
CA GLN A 82 10.66 18.20 6.18
C GLN A 82 9.31 17.48 6.02
N LEU A 83 9.21 16.71 4.95
CA LEU A 83 8.23 15.63 4.79
C LEU A 83 8.92 14.29 5.12
N MET A 84 8.25 13.48 5.93
CA MET A 84 8.60 12.08 6.17
C MET A 84 7.52 11.20 5.54
N ILE A 85 7.90 10.48 4.50
CA ILE A 85 6.97 9.67 3.69
C ILE A 85 7.20 8.21 4.03
N ARG A 86 6.29 7.65 4.80
CA ARG A 86 6.28 6.25 5.23
C ARG A 86 5.69 5.38 4.12
N VAL A 87 6.50 4.48 3.58
CA VAL A 87 6.11 3.50 2.58
C VAL A 87 6.29 2.09 3.14
N PRO A 88 5.20 1.43 3.56
CA PRO A 88 5.22 0.01 3.88
C PRO A 88 5.54 -0.82 2.62
N LEU A 89 6.42 -1.81 2.75
CA LEU A 89 6.81 -2.73 1.68
C LEU A 89 6.10 -4.07 1.87
N GLU A 90 5.45 -4.54 0.81
CA GLU A 90 4.68 -5.77 0.88
C GLU A 90 4.79 -6.57 -0.44
N PRO A 91 5.47 -7.73 -0.42
CA PRO A 91 6.20 -8.31 0.72
C PRO A 91 7.46 -7.51 1.06
N SER A 92 8.07 -7.80 2.21
CA SER A 92 9.38 -7.27 2.59
C SER A 92 10.42 -7.50 1.49
N VAL A 93 11.29 -6.51 1.28
CA VAL A 93 12.33 -6.55 0.23
C VAL A 93 13.67 -6.92 0.84
N TYR A 94 14.27 -8.03 0.38
CA TYR A 94 15.63 -8.37 0.76
C TYR A 94 16.64 -7.41 0.14
N VAL A 95 17.46 -6.78 0.98
CA VAL A 95 18.52 -5.86 0.57
C VAL A 95 19.85 -6.37 1.11
N GLN A 96 20.84 -6.48 0.22
CA GLN A 96 22.22 -6.79 0.56
C GLN A 96 23.15 -5.75 -0.07
N LYS A 97 23.82 -4.95 0.76
CA LYS A 97 24.71 -3.86 0.34
C LYS A 97 26.05 -4.00 1.05
N GLY A 98 26.88 -4.91 0.55
CA GLY A 98 28.22 -5.19 1.09
C GLY A 98 28.17 -5.45 2.61
N SER A 99 29.09 -4.84 3.35
CA SER A 99 29.11 -4.88 4.82
C SER A 99 28.23 -3.80 5.49
N THR A 100 27.59 -2.93 4.71
CA THR A 100 26.84 -1.78 5.22
C THR A 100 25.51 -2.21 5.83
N PHE A 101 24.79 -3.09 5.13
CA PHE A 101 23.48 -3.57 5.53
C PHE A 101 23.14 -4.89 4.82
N THR A 102 22.49 -5.80 5.52
CA THR A 102 21.92 -7.03 4.97
C THR A 102 20.66 -7.39 5.76
N GLY A 103 19.53 -7.56 5.08
CA GLY A 103 18.27 -7.94 5.74
C GLY A 103 17.03 -7.70 4.88
N TYR A 104 15.89 -8.18 5.38
CA TYR A 104 14.57 -7.87 4.83
C TYR A 104 14.11 -6.51 5.34
N ILE A 105 13.68 -5.64 4.42
CA ILE A 105 13.12 -4.32 4.70
C ILE A 105 11.62 -4.41 4.56
N SER A 106 10.90 -4.08 5.64
CA SER A 106 9.44 -4.05 5.69
C SER A 106 8.88 -2.64 5.50
N GLU A 107 9.68 -1.60 5.73
CA GLU A 107 9.23 -0.22 5.62
C GLU A 107 10.39 0.74 5.30
N VAL A 108 10.08 1.77 4.51
CA VAL A 108 11.00 2.85 4.16
C VAL A 108 10.35 4.19 4.51
N ILE A 109 11.08 5.04 5.23
CA ILE A 109 10.71 6.45 5.40
C ILE A 109 11.63 7.31 4.54
N VAL A 110 11.05 7.96 3.53
CA VAL A 110 11.76 8.91 2.67
C VAL A 110 11.70 10.28 3.31
N ILE A 111 12.87 10.91 3.52
CA ILE A 111 12.97 12.23 4.15
C ILE A 111 13.25 13.25 3.06
N ILE A 112 12.34 14.22 2.91
CA ILE A 112 12.45 15.30 1.91
C ILE A 112 12.44 16.63 2.63
N ASN A 113 13.44 17.48 2.38
CA ASN A 113 13.46 18.85 2.90
C ASN A 113 12.76 19.79 1.90
N LYS A 114 11.73 20.51 2.36
CA LYS A 114 10.91 21.39 1.50
C LYS A 114 11.66 22.61 0.99
N SER A 115 12.69 23.06 1.71
CA SER A 115 13.51 24.22 1.32
C SER A 115 14.58 23.90 0.28
N SER A 116 14.92 22.63 0.07
CA SER A 116 15.98 22.24 -0.87
C SER A 116 15.38 21.46 -2.04
N SER A 117 15.40 22.05 -3.24
CA SER A 117 15.03 21.36 -4.48
C SER A 117 16.08 20.36 -4.97
N HIS A 118 17.23 20.28 -4.30
CA HIS A 118 18.33 19.39 -4.65
C HIS A 118 18.29 18.10 -3.82
N SER A 119 18.59 16.99 -4.51
CA SER A 119 18.72 15.61 -4.03
C SER A 119 18.66 15.47 -2.51
N SER A 120 17.48 15.11 -2.00
CA SER A 120 17.39 14.58 -0.65
C SER A 120 18.10 13.24 -0.64
N SER A 121 19.00 13.04 0.31
CA SER A 121 19.87 11.87 0.30
C SER A 121 19.57 10.87 1.41
N ASN A 122 18.58 11.10 2.28
CA ASN A 122 18.40 10.27 3.46
C ASN A 122 17.08 9.50 3.42
N ILE A 123 17.18 8.20 3.67
CA ILE A 123 16.03 7.32 3.92
C ILE A 123 16.26 6.56 5.22
N LEU A 124 15.18 6.31 5.96
CA LEU A 124 15.20 5.44 7.14
C LEU A 124 14.60 4.09 6.75
N LEU A 125 15.37 3.02 6.91
CA LEU A 125 14.91 1.66 6.63
C LEU A 125 14.51 0.98 7.93
N PHE A 126 13.40 0.27 7.92
CA PHE A 126 13.00 -0.62 9.01
C PHE A 126 12.99 -2.06 8.52
N ASN A 127 13.61 -2.94 9.29
CA ASN A 127 13.51 -4.37 9.07
C ASN A 127 12.22 -4.94 9.67
N GLU A 128 12.01 -6.24 9.52
CA GLU A 128 10.83 -6.94 10.06
C GLU A 128 10.75 -6.90 11.60
N GLU A 129 11.88 -6.65 12.28
CA GLU A 129 11.96 -6.43 13.73
C GLU A 129 11.76 -4.95 14.12
N ASN A 130 11.37 -4.10 13.17
CA ASN A 130 11.19 -2.65 13.33
C ASN A 130 12.47 -1.92 13.82
N GLN A 131 13.64 -2.42 13.44
CA GLN A 131 14.93 -1.78 13.76
C GLN A 131 15.27 -0.75 12.67
N PRO A 132 15.47 0.53 13.05
CA PRO A 132 15.77 1.58 12.10
C PRO A 132 17.25 1.57 11.68
N VAL A 133 17.50 1.77 10.38
CA VAL A 133 18.84 2.01 9.82
C VAL A 133 18.77 3.23 8.91
N LEU A 134 19.54 4.27 9.26
CA LEU A 134 19.63 5.48 8.46
C LEU A 134 20.62 5.30 7.32
N ILE A 135 20.16 5.53 6.09
CA ILE A 135 20.88 5.24 4.86
C ILE A 135 20.94 6.47 3.98
N GLU A 136 22.11 6.65 3.36
CA GLU A 136 22.28 7.60 2.28
C GLU A 136 21.88 6.95 0.94
N CYS A 137 20.94 7.56 0.23
CA CYS A 137 20.41 7.14 -1.05
C CYS A 137 20.14 8.35 -1.94
N SER A 138 20.66 8.35 -3.17
CA SER A 138 20.41 9.43 -4.12
C SER A 138 19.08 9.23 -4.84
N PHE A 139 18.15 10.18 -4.68
CA PHE A 139 16.90 10.23 -5.44
C PHE A 139 16.45 11.67 -5.72
N HIS A 140 15.55 11.83 -6.70
CA HIS A 140 14.95 13.11 -7.03
C HIS A 140 13.60 13.26 -6.32
N ALA A 141 13.54 14.15 -5.33
CA ALA A 141 12.38 14.35 -4.46
C ALA A 141 11.09 14.61 -5.25
N GLY A 142 11.11 15.56 -6.20
CA GLY A 142 9.92 15.89 -7.00
C GLY A 142 9.41 14.73 -7.86
N SER A 143 10.32 13.87 -8.35
CA SER A 143 9.92 12.69 -9.13
C SER A 143 9.22 11.66 -8.25
N PHE A 144 9.73 11.43 -7.04
CA PHE A 144 9.10 10.53 -6.08
C PHE A 144 7.74 11.04 -5.61
N LEU A 145 7.63 12.33 -5.28
CA LEU A 145 6.35 12.97 -4.91
C LEU A 145 5.31 12.85 -6.04
N GLY A 146 5.73 13.09 -7.29
CA GLY A 146 4.86 12.89 -8.46
C GLY A 146 4.43 11.44 -8.63
N LYS A 147 5.33 10.46 -8.38
CA LYS A 147 5.03 9.02 -8.47
C LYS A 147 3.97 8.57 -7.46
N ILE A 148 4.03 9.09 -6.23
CA ILE A 148 3.03 8.78 -5.20
C ILE A 148 1.76 9.62 -5.35
N GLY A 149 1.73 10.59 -6.27
CA GLY A 149 0.58 11.47 -6.51
C GLY A 149 0.42 12.56 -5.46
N TYR A 150 1.49 12.95 -4.78
CA TYR A 150 1.48 14.06 -3.81
C TYR A 150 1.94 15.36 -4.47
N GLN A 151 1.16 16.42 -4.28
CA GLN A 151 1.47 17.79 -4.69
C GLN A 151 1.31 18.68 -3.44
N GLU A 152 2.32 19.48 -3.13
CA GLU A 152 2.25 20.51 -2.08
C GLU A 152 1.41 21.72 -2.51
#